data_AF-A0A800FZB9-F1
#
_entry.id   AF-A0A800FZB9-F1
#
_cell.length_a   1.000
_cell.length_b   1.000
_cell.length_c   1.000
_cell.angle_alpha   90.00
_cell.angle_beta   90.00
_cell.angle_gamma   90.00
#
_symmetry.space_group_name_H-M   'P 1'
#
loop_
_entity.id
_entity.type
_entity.pdbx_description
1 polymer ?
#
loop_
_entity_poly.entity_id
_entity_poly.type
_entity_poly.pdbx_seq_one_letter_code
_entity_poly.pdbx_strand_id
1 'polypeptide(L)'
;MLKGKQGRFRQNLLGKRVDYSGRSVIVVGPELKLHQCGLPKQMAVELFKPFIIHELEKRGEAETVKRAKRIVERNEPKVYEVLEDIIKDHPVLLNRAPTLHRLGIQAFEPVLVEGKAIRVHPLVCSAFNADFDGDQMAVHVPLSFEAQLEARVLMLSSNNILLPSNGRPVTAPSQDMVIGAYYLTKPSLDISDIEVVVNNKKANPTVRSEAESQLGEIYKDAPRMSEFMEVEMGLDSGRFKFSSICNWWISGSSKEGETNASTGEWHRTTVGRVLFNSIIPPELGFLNHTFGKKELGDLIFDCFTDVGLSATTEFLDLMKDFGFRYATMGGVSVGIADLEVPDEKSEILREASEQVARFQEAYTSGYISNGERYNKVIDTWTHANNDVADAMVGRLERSQEGFNPVYMMMTSGARGNRDQM
;
A
#
# COMPACT_ATOMS: atom_id res chain seq x y z
N MET A 1 19.83 43.04 -2.59
CA MET A 1 20.94 42.14 -2.20
C MET A 1 20.60 41.22 -1.02
N LEU A 2 19.99 41.71 0.06
CA LEU A 2 19.65 40.88 1.24
C LEU A 2 18.22 40.29 1.20
N LYS A 3 17.23 41.05 0.71
CA LYS A 3 15.81 40.64 0.65
C LYS A 3 15.44 39.97 -0.68
N GLY A 4 14.35 39.20 -0.68
CA GLY A 4 13.82 38.48 -1.85
C GLY A 4 14.26 37.02 -1.94
N LYS A 5 13.71 36.26 -2.90
CA LYS A 5 14.07 34.84 -3.14
C LYS A 5 15.54 34.68 -3.55
N GLN A 6 16.07 35.62 -4.34
CA GLN A 6 17.49 35.67 -4.72
C GLN A 6 18.36 36.49 -3.75
N GLY A 7 17.82 36.87 -2.58
CA GLY A 7 18.59 37.56 -1.56
C GLY A 7 19.53 36.60 -0.83
N ARG A 8 20.69 37.10 -0.37
CA ARG A 8 21.71 36.30 0.32
C ARG A 8 21.16 35.41 1.46
N PHE A 9 20.16 35.88 2.19
CA PHE A 9 19.55 35.10 3.29
C PHE A 9 18.87 33.82 2.80
N ARG A 10 18.02 33.91 1.77
CA ARG A 10 17.26 32.74 1.30
C ARG A 10 18.09 31.85 0.39
N GLN A 11 18.92 32.42 -0.47
CA GLN A 11 19.63 31.66 -1.51
C GLN A 11 20.99 31.10 -1.06
N ASN A 12 21.67 31.71 -0.09
CA ASN A 12 23.05 31.34 0.26
C ASN A 12 23.23 30.92 1.72
N LEU A 13 22.39 31.41 2.64
CA LEU A 13 22.50 31.07 4.05
C LEU A 13 21.61 29.87 4.41
N LEU A 14 20.34 29.87 3.97
CA LEU A 14 19.40 28.79 4.25
C LEU A 14 19.49 27.63 3.23
N GLY A 15 19.67 27.95 1.95
CA GLY A 15 19.94 26.96 0.91
C GLY A 15 21.40 27.00 0.49
N LYS A 16 22.04 25.83 0.36
CA LYS A 16 23.39 25.70 -0.18
C LYS A 16 23.47 24.48 -1.09
N ARG A 17 24.36 24.55 -2.08
CA ARG A 17 24.81 23.34 -2.79
C ARG A 17 25.76 22.60 -1.85
N VAL A 18 25.59 21.29 -1.78
CA VAL A 18 26.33 20.42 -0.87
C VAL A 18 27.10 19.38 -1.67
N ASP A 19 28.34 19.14 -1.28
CA ASP A 19 29.14 18.04 -1.80
C ASP A 19 28.60 16.69 -1.28
N TYR A 20 29.15 15.57 -1.76
CA TYR A 20 28.70 14.21 -1.40
C TYR A 20 27.21 14.00 -1.61
N SER A 21 26.71 14.52 -2.74
CA SER A 21 25.32 14.39 -3.14
C SER A 21 25.18 13.97 -4.60
N GLY A 22 24.09 13.27 -4.89
CA GLY A 22 23.76 12.77 -6.22
C GLY A 22 22.27 12.90 -6.49
N ARG A 23 21.86 12.72 -7.75
CA ARG A 23 20.45 12.65 -8.14
C ARG A 23 20.28 11.66 -9.28
N SER A 24 19.24 10.85 -9.21
CA SER A 24 18.80 10.04 -10.35
C SER A 24 17.29 9.81 -10.32
N VAL A 25 16.78 9.25 -11.41
CA VAL A 25 15.41 8.76 -11.52
C VAL A 25 15.21 7.60 -10.56
N ILE A 26 14.03 7.52 -9.95
CA ILE A 26 13.65 6.41 -9.08
C ILE A 26 12.87 5.34 -9.85
N VAL A 27 13.07 4.10 -9.44
CA VAL A 27 12.29 2.94 -9.89
C VAL A 27 11.87 2.13 -8.67
N VAL A 28 10.82 1.32 -8.82
CA VAL A 28 10.34 0.47 -7.74
C VAL A 28 11.35 -0.66 -7.48
N GLY A 29 11.64 -0.94 -6.20
CA GLY A 29 12.41 -2.10 -5.76
C GLY A 29 11.59 -2.97 -4.81
N PRO A 30 10.66 -3.79 -5.31
CA PRO A 30 9.79 -4.61 -4.46
C PRO A 30 10.58 -5.64 -3.65
N GLU A 31 11.77 -6.06 -4.08
CA GLU A 31 12.64 -7.00 -3.38
C GLU A 31 13.34 -6.40 -2.14
N LEU A 32 13.38 -5.08 -2.03
CA LEU A 32 14.07 -4.39 -0.93
C LEU A 32 13.29 -4.55 0.38
N LYS A 33 13.99 -4.49 1.49
CA LYS A 33 13.39 -4.32 2.82
C LYS A 33 13.08 -2.85 3.10
N LEU A 34 12.22 -2.58 4.06
CA LEU A 34 11.76 -1.21 4.34
C LEU A 34 12.91 -0.22 4.62
N HIS A 35 13.97 -0.68 5.29
CA HIS A 35 15.17 0.10 5.63
C HIS A 35 16.20 0.23 4.49
N GLN A 36 15.98 -0.42 3.34
CA GLN A 36 16.95 -0.49 2.25
C GLN A 36 16.58 0.41 1.07
N CYS A 37 17.59 0.87 0.35
CA CYS A 37 17.42 1.49 -0.97
C CYS A 37 18.45 0.94 -1.96
N GLY A 38 18.08 0.80 -3.23
CA GLY A 38 19.02 0.39 -4.27
C GLY A 38 19.81 1.60 -4.79
N LEU A 39 21.13 1.62 -4.58
CA LEU A 39 22.01 2.66 -5.06
C LEU A 39 22.82 2.19 -6.28
N PRO A 40 22.76 2.89 -7.43
CA PRO A 40 23.56 2.54 -8.61
C PRO A 40 25.06 2.49 -8.30
N LYS A 41 25.73 1.41 -8.72
CA LYS A 41 27.18 1.23 -8.50
C LYS A 41 28.02 2.44 -8.90
N GLN A 42 27.78 3.02 -10.08
CA GLN A 42 28.52 4.20 -10.56
C GLN A 42 28.30 5.44 -9.67
N MET A 43 27.08 5.63 -9.19
CA MET A 43 26.76 6.75 -8.28
C MET A 43 27.44 6.54 -6.93
N ALA A 44 27.37 5.32 -6.38
CA ALA A 44 27.98 4.97 -5.12
C ALA A 44 29.51 5.16 -5.14
N VAL A 45 30.19 4.74 -6.23
CA VAL A 45 31.64 4.94 -6.37
C VAL A 45 32.03 6.42 -6.29
N GLU A 46 31.29 7.32 -6.92
CA GLU A 46 31.59 8.76 -6.85
C GLU A 46 31.23 9.37 -5.49
N LEU A 47 30.11 8.96 -4.87
CA LEU A 47 29.71 9.45 -3.55
C LEU A 47 30.68 9.01 -2.44
N PHE A 48 31.16 7.78 -2.49
CA PHE A 48 32.04 7.19 -1.48
C PHE A 48 33.53 7.23 -1.85
N LYS A 49 33.89 7.96 -2.90
CA LYS A 49 35.24 7.99 -3.49
C LYS A 49 36.39 8.17 -2.47
N PRO A 50 36.32 9.10 -1.50
CA PRO A 50 37.41 9.24 -0.53
C PRO A 50 37.53 8.04 0.43
N PHE A 51 36.41 7.42 0.80
CA PHE A 51 36.39 6.25 1.67
C PHE A 51 37.00 5.03 0.96
N ILE A 52 36.65 4.83 -0.31
CA ILE A 52 37.24 3.77 -1.14
C ILE A 52 38.75 3.94 -1.25
N ILE A 53 39.23 5.16 -1.51
CA ILE A 53 40.66 5.46 -1.62
C ILE A 53 41.39 5.14 -0.31
N HIS A 54 40.83 5.53 0.83
CA HIS A 54 41.41 5.26 2.14
C HIS A 54 41.45 3.76 2.46
N GLU A 55 40.38 3.04 2.15
CA GLU A 55 40.28 1.60 2.43
C GLU A 55 41.21 0.79 1.52
N LEU A 56 41.39 1.17 0.25
CA LEU A 56 42.37 0.56 -0.67
C LEU A 56 43.82 0.73 -0.18
N GLU A 57 44.14 1.89 0.39
CA GLU A 57 45.46 2.14 1.00
C GLU A 57 45.66 1.28 2.26
N LYS A 58 44.64 1.24 3.14
CA LYS A 58 44.66 0.45 4.37
C LYS A 58 44.80 -1.06 4.12
N ARG A 59 44.17 -1.58 3.07
CA ARG A 59 44.28 -2.99 2.64
C ARG A 59 45.61 -3.32 1.95
N GLY A 60 46.47 -2.32 1.68
CA GLY A 60 47.73 -2.50 0.96
C GLY A 60 47.57 -2.75 -0.53
N GLU A 61 46.36 -2.56 -1.08
CA GLU A 61 46.08 -2.72 -2.51
C GLU A 61 46.59 -1.55 -3.35
N ALA A 62 46.76 -0.40 -2.70
CA ALA A 62 47.40 0.78 -3.28
C ALA A 62 48.48 1.33 -2.33
N GLU A 63 49.72 1.43 -2.82
CA GLU A 63 50.85 2.00 -2.07
C GLU A 63 50.73 3.52 -1.85
N THR A 64 49.93 4.23 -2.67
CA THR A 64 49.76 5.68 -2.58
C THR A 64 48.34 6.09 -2.93
N VAL A 65 47.87 7.19 -2.34
CA VAL A 65 46.59 7.84 -2.67
C VAL A 65 46.42 8.09 -4.17
N LYS A 66 47.50 8.47 -4.88
CA LYS A 66 47.47 8.72 -6.33
C LYS A 66 47.22 7.44 -7.13
N ARG A 67 47.78 6.30 -6.70
CA ARG A 67 47.54 4.99 -7.30
C ARG A 67 46.12 4.51 -7.00
N ALA A 68 45.67 4.63 -5.76
CA ALA A 68 44.29 4.32 -5.36
C ALA A 68 43.27 5.10 -6.20
N LYS A 69 43.47 6.42 -6.36
CA LYS A 69 42.62 7.25 -7.22
C LYS A 69 42.54 6.74 -8.67
N ARG A 70 43.66 6.29 -9.24
CA ARG A 70 43.70 5.73 -10.60
C ARG A 70 42.97 4.39 -10.70
N ILE A 71 43.03 3.55 -9.67
CA ILE A 71 42.29 2.28 -9.59
C ILE A 71 40.78 2.57 -9.60
N VAL A 72 40.33 3.53 -8.80
CA VAL A 72 38.92 3.96 -8.74
C VAL A 72 38.45 4.52 -10.08
N GLU A 73 39.23 5.40 -10.73
CA GLU A 73 38.89 5.98 -12.03
C GLU A 73 38.81 4.95 -13.17
N ARG A 74 39.47 3.80 -13.03
CA ARG A 74 39.44 2.69 -13.99
C ARG A 74 38.28 1.72 -13.75
N ASN A 75 37.51 1.88 -12.68
CA ASN A 75 36.42 0.97 -12.29
C ASN A 75 36.88 -0.50 -12.20
N GLU A 76 38.05 -0.75 -11.61
CA GLU A 76 38.54 -2.13 -11.42
C GLU A 76 37.57 -2.91 -10.51
N PRO A 77 37.34 -4.22 -10.74
CA PRO A 77 36.36 -5.01 -9.97
C PRO A 77 36.50 -4.92 -8.44
N LYS A 78 37.74 -4.84 -7.97
CA LYS A 78 38.10 -4.68 -6.55
C LYS A 78 37.51 -3.45 -5.89
N VAL A 79 37.26 -2.38 -6.65
CA VAL A 79 36.62 -1.15 -6.15
C VAL A 79 35.22 -1.47 -5.64
N TYR A 80 34.49 -2.37 -6.30
CA TYR A 80 33.14 -2.75 -5.90
C TYR A 80 33.14 -3.63 -4.66
N GLU A 81 34.12 -4.54 -4.53
CA GLU A 81 34.29 -5.36 -3.32
C GLU A 81 34.56 -4.49 -2.09
N VAL A 82 35.46 -3.51 -2.21
CA VAL A 82 35.76 -2.55 -1.15
C VAL A 82 34.53 -1.68 -0.84
N LEU A 83 33.79 -1.27 -1.87
CA LEU A 83 32.59 -0.46 -1.70
C LEU A 83 31.50 -1.22 -0.95
N GLU A 84 31.29 -2.51 -1.23
CA GLU A 84 30.31 -3.35 -0.51
C GLU A 84 30.60 -3.43 0.99
N ASP A 85 31.87 -3.41 1.39
CA ASP A 85 32.24 -3.40 2.81
C ASP A 85 32.02 -2.02 3.46
N ILE A 86 32.30 -0.93 2.73
CA ILE A 86 32.11 0.43 3.24
C ILE A 86 30.63 0.74 3.51
N ILE A 87 29.74 0.25 2.65
CA ILE A 87 28.32 0.64 2.70
C ILE A 87 27.48 -0.11 3.73
N LYS A 88 27.92 -1.28 4.23
CA LYS A 88 27.13 -2.14 5.14
C LYS A 88 26.64 -1.43 6.40
N ASP A 89 27.39 -0.44 6.90
CA ASP A 89 27.05 0.33 8.11
C ASP A 89 26.96 1.84 7.84
N HIS A 90 26.81 2.25 6.57
CA HIS A 90 26.84 3.66 6.17
C HIS A 90 25.50 4.07 5.53
N PRO A 91 24.53 4.59 6.30
CA PRO A 91 23.24 4.98 5.77
C PRO A 91 23.35 6.17 4.82
N VAL A 92 22.45 6.25 3.85
CA VAL A 92 22.31 7.39 2.93
C VAL A 92 20.94 8.05 3.12
N LEU A 93 20.87 9.35 2.88
CA LEU A 93 19.63 10.10 2.97
C LEU A 93 19.02 10.24 1.57
N LEU A 94 17.78 9.77 1.39
CA LEU A 94 16.98 10.04 0.20
C LEU A 94 16.06 11.23 0.46
N ASN A 95 15.95 12.11 -0.53
CA ASN A 95 15.08 13.28 -0.49
C ASN A 95 14.37 13.48 -1.83
N ARG A 96 13.07 13.76 -1.77
CA ARG A 96 12.27 14.19 -2.93
C ARG A 96 11.78 15.62 -2.73
N ALA A 97 11.97 16.44 -3.76
CA ALA A 97 11.42 17.79 -3.79
C ALA A 97 10.02 17.77 -4.43
N PRO A 98 9.03 18.52 -3.90
CA PRO A 98 9.10 19.41 -2.74
C PRO A 98 9.00 18.66 -1.40
N THR A 99 9.87 19.00 -0.45
CA THR A 99 9.85 18.43 0.91
C THR A 99 8.82 19.17 1.77
N LEU A 100 7.63 18.58 1.96
CA LEU A 100 6.53 19.21 2.70
C LEU A 100 6.57 18.94 4.21
N HIS A 101 7.17 17.82 4.62
CA HIS A 101 7.28 17.39 6.00
C HIS A 101 8.55 16.56 6.20
N ARG A 102 8.90 16.25 7.45
CA ARG A 102 10.16 15.56 7.79
C ARG A 102 10.35 14.23 7.05
N LEU A 103 9.27 13.47 6.81
CA LEU A 103 9.33 12.18 6.10
C LEU A 103 9.68 12.30 4.61
N GLY A 104 9.74 13.52 4.06
CA GLY A 104 10.28 13.74 2.72
C GLY A 104 11.80 13.61 2.66
N ILE A 105 12.46 13.38 3.80
CA ILE A 105 13.86 12.97 3.92
C ILE A 105 13.92 11.78 4.87
N GLN A 106 14.40 10.63 4.40
CA GLN A 106 14.60 9.44 5.23
C GLN A 106 15.96 8.81 4.95
N ALA A 107 16.49 8.12 5.96
CA ALA A 107 17.71 7.34 5.85
C ALA A 107 17.40 5.91 5.42
N PHE A 108 18.30 5.35 4.61
CA PHE A 108 18.24 3.98 4.13
C PHE A 108 19.64 3.38 4.11
N GLU A 109 19.70 2.06 4.26
CA GLU A 109 20.90 1.28 4.00
C GLU A 109 21.02 1.03 2.48
N PRO A 110 22.11 1.48 1.84
CA PRO A 110 22.26 1.32 0.40
C PRO A 110 22.65 -0.11 0.04
N VAL A 111 21.89 -0.70 -0.89
CA VAL A 111 22.19 -1.96 -1.56
C VAL A 111 22.71 -1.63 -2.96
N LEU A 112 23.88 -2.14 -3.35
CA LEU A 112 24.40 -1.88 -4.70
C LEU A 112 23.54 -2.55 -5.75
N VAL A 113 23.06 -1.77 -6.71
CA VAL A 113 22.28 -2.26 -7.85
C VAL A 113 22.95 -1.92 -9.16
N GLU A 114 22.72 -2.80 -10.14
CA GLU A 114 23.07 -2.52 -11.53
C GLU A 114 22.14 -1.47 -12.15
N GLY A 115 22.65 -0.76 -13.16
CA GLY A 115 21.92 0.30 -13.85
C GLY A 115 22.25 1.69 -13.32
N LYS A 116 21.33 2.64 -13.58
CA LYS A 116 21.50 4.07 -13.25
C LYS A 116 20.40 4.66 -12.38
N ALA A 117 19.33 3.92 -12.14
CA ALA A 117 18.17 4.38 -11.38
C ALA A 117 18.26 3.93 -9.91
N ILE A 118 17.77 4.78 -9.00
CA ILE A 118 17.70 4.47 -7.58
C ILE A 118 16.47 3.58 -7.36
N ARG A 119 16.63 2.44 -6.69
CA ARG A 119 15.48 1.60 -6.32
C ARG A 119 14.94 2.05 -4.96
N VAL A 120 13.64 2.30 -4.89
CA VAL A 120 12.97 2.75 -3.67
C VAL A 120 11.92 1.73 -3.25
N HIS A 121 11.83 1.53 -1.94
CA HIS A 121 10.82 0.66 -1.35
C HIS A 121 9.40 1.20 -1.60
N PRO A 122 8.44 0.39 -2.08
CA PRO A 122 7.12 0.88 -2.47
C PRO A 122 6.31 1.50 -1.31
N LEU A 123 6.48 1.00 -0.08
CA LEU A 123 5.76 1.53 1.09
C LEU A 123 6.20 2.93 1.52
N VAL A 124 7.39 3.40 1.12
CA VAL A 124 7.83 4.76 1.47
C VAL A 124 7.39 5.82 0.45
N CYS A 125 6.87 5.41 -0.70
CA CYS A 125 6.41 6.32 -1.76
C CYS A 125 5.32 7.29 -1.28
N SER A 126 4.42 6.83 -0.40
CA SER A 126 3.39 7.68 0.22
C SER A 126 4.00 8.83 1.03
N ALA A 127 5.07 8.56 1.78
CA ALA A 127 5.79 9.57 2.56
C ALA A 127 6.52 10.58 1.68
N PHE A 128 7.12 10.13 0.57
CA PHE A 128 7.78 11.04 -0.38
C PHE A 128 6.79 11.73 -1.33
N ASN A 129 5.53 11.31 -1.33
CA ASN A 129 4.53 11.63 -2.36
C ASN A 129 5.08 11.35 -3.78
N ALA A 130 5.82 10.25 -3.91
CA ALA A 130 6.58 9.88 -5.11
C ALA A 130 5.81 8.86 -5.95
N ASP A 131 5.93 9.00 -7.27
CA ASP A 131 5.51 8.00 -8.26
C ASP A 131 6.71 7.59 -9.12
N PHE A 132 6.47 6.74 -10.12
CA PHE A 132 7.52 6.13 -10.95
C PHE A 132 7.38 6.51 -12.43
N ASP A 133 6.85 7.69 -12.73
CA ASP A 133 6.64 8.18 -14.10
C ASP A 133 7.78 9.06 -14.65
N GLY A 134 8.88 9.18 -13.89
CA GLY A 134 10.05 10.01 -14.23
C GLY A 134 10.60 10.83 -13.06
N ASP A 135 9.96 10.73 -11.90
CA ASP A 135 10.40 11.31 -10.64
C ASP A 135 11.87 11.05 -10.32
N GLN A 136 12.50 12.05 -9.69
CA GLN A 136 13.91 12.00 -9.31
C GLN A 136 14.08 12.24 -7.81
N MET A 137 15.00 11.50 -7.20
CA MET A 137 15.40 11.70 -5.80
C MET A 137 16.86 12.11 -5.70
N ALA A 138 17.13 12.99 -4.73
CA ALA A 138 18.48 13.33 -4.33
C ALA A 138 18.97 12.36 -3.25
N VAL A 139 20.26 12.03 -3.30
CA VAL A 139 20.96 11.21 -2.32
C VAL A 139 21.99 12.09 -1.63
N HIS A 140 22.11 11.98 -0.32
CA HIS A 140 23.15 12.64 0.47
C HIS A 140 23.84 11.65 1.40
N VAL A 141 25.17 11.75 1.51
CA VAL A 141 25.97 10.86 2.37
C VAL A 141 26.35 11.59 3.68
N PRO A 142 25.89 11.12 4.85
CA PRO A 142 26.34 11.64 6.13
C PRO A 142 27.81 11.27 6.37
N LEU A 143 28.68 12.23 6.67
CA LEU A 143 30.12 11.98 6.78
C LEU A 143 30.60 11.78 8.22
N SER A 144 30.17 12.63 9.15
CA SER A 144 30.60 12.52 10.55
C SER A 144 29.92 11.34 11.23
N PHE A 145 30.56 10.82 12.28
CA PHE A 145 30.02 9.72 13.06
C PHE A 145 28.67 10.07 13.70
N GLU A 146 28.52 11.31 14.18
CA GLU A 146 27.28 11.82 14.75
C GLU A 146 26.16 11.86 13.71
N ALA A 147 26.45 12.31 12.49
CA ALA A 147 25.47 12.37 11.41
C ALA A 147 25.03 10.97 10.95
N GLN A 148 25.95 10.00 10.92
CA GLN A 148 25.61 8.61 10.60
C GLN A 148 24.73 7.98 11.69
N LEU A 149 25.04 8.25 12.96
CA LEU A 149 24.22 7.82 14.09
C LEU A 149 22.83 8.47 14.07
N GLU A 150 22.74 9.76 13.80
CA GLU A 150 21.48 10.48 13.68
C GLU A 150 20.62 9.88 12.56
N ALA A 151 21.22 9.62 11.40
CA ALA A 151 20.54 8.99 10.28
C ALA A 151 19.97 7.61 10.67
N ARG A 152 20.78 6.77 11.33
CA ARG A 152 20.39 5.40 11.72
C ARG A 152 19.34 5.36 12.82
N VAL A 153 19.46 6.22 13.84
CA VAL A 153 18.57 6.17 15.00
C VAL A 153 17.28 6.97 14.75
N LEU A 154 17.37 8.16 14.16
CA LEU A 154 16.23 9.07 14.04
C LEU A 154 15.58 9.05 12.67
N MET A 155 16.35 8.87 11.59
CA MET A 155 15.86 9.09 10.22
C MET A 155 15.60 7.80 9.43
N LEU A 156 16.02 6.64 9.94
CA LEU A 156 15.81 5.37 9.26
C LEU A 156 14.33 5.15 8.96
N SER A 157 14.02 4.73 7.75
CA SER A 157 12.63 4.56 7.27
C SER A 157 11.84 3.59 8.16
N SER A 158 12.47 2.53 8.65
CA SER A 158 11.86 1.58 9.59
C SER A 158 11.41 2.21 10.90
N ASN A 159 12.04 3.30 11.35
CA ASN A 159 11.67 4.01 12.58
C ASN A 159 10.56 5.06 12.33
N ASN A 160 10.26 5.35 11.07
CA ASN A 160 9.41 6.46 10.65
C ASN A 160 8.15 5.98 9.91
N ILE A 161 7.49 4.96 10.47
CA ILE A 161 6.28 4.36 9.90
C ILE A 161 4.97 5.10 10.23
N LEU A 162 5.01 6.05 11.17
CA LEU A 162 3.85 6.86 11.56
C LEU A 162 3.95 8.31 11.11
N LEU A 163 2.81 8.90 10.77
CA LEU A 163 2.67 10.32 10.51
C LEU A 163 2.84 11.13 11.80
N PRO A 164 3.73 12.13 11.84
CA PRO A 164 3.92 12.98 13.02
C PRO A 164 2.69 13.83 13.38
N SER A 165 1.79 14.05 12.42
CA SER A 165 0.63 14.93 12.57
C SER A 165 -0.53 14.29 13.31
N ASN A 166 -0.76 12.98 13.15
CA ASN A 166 -1.94 12.29 13.67
C ASN A 166 -1.65 10.88 14.21
N GLY A 167 -0.40 10.40 14.14
CA GLY A 167 -0.01 9.08 14.62
C GLY A 167 -0.49 7.91 13.75
N ARG A 168 -1.17 8.16 12.62
CA ARG A 168 -1.59 7.09 11.71
C ARG A 168 -0.41 6.55 10.89
N PRO A 169 -0.44 5.28 10.47
CA PRO A 169 0.62 4.72 9.61
C PRO A 169 0.73 5.48 8.27
N VAL A 170 1.96 5.90 7.92
CA VAL A 170 2.27 6.49 6.60
C VAL A 170 2.56 5.41 5.58
N THR A 171 3.18 4.31 6.01
CA THR A 171 3.60 3.16 5.21
C THR A 171 2.45 2.18 5.00
N ALA A 172 1.22 2.69 4.81
CA ALA A 172 0.09 1.84 4.50
C ALA A 172 0.23 1.30 3.06
N PRO A 173 -0.11 0.02 2.81
CA PRO A 173 -0.18 -0.53 1.47
C PRO A 173 -1.05 0.32 0.56
N SER A 174 -0.68 0.34 -0.71
CA SER A 174 -1.42 1.09 -1.73
C SER A 174 -1.58 0.26 -2.99
N GLN A 175 -2.60 0.59 -3.78
CA GLN A 175 -2.86 0.03 -5.11
C GLN A 175 -2.80 -1.51 -5.10
N ASP A 176 -1.87 -2.11 -5.82
CA ASP A 176 -1.76 -3.55 -6.05
C ASP A 176 -1.71 -4.36 -4.74
N MET A 177 -0.98 -3.88 -3.72
CA MET A 177 -0.91 -4.57 -2.44
C MET A 177 -2.29 -4.66 -1.76
N VAL A 178 -3.08 -3.60 -1.87
CA VAL A 178 -4.46 -3.55 -1.35
C VAL A 178 -5.36 -4.46 -2.17
N ILE A 179 -5.27 -4.42 -3.50
CA ILE A 179 -6.07 -5.29 -4.39
C ILE A 179 -5.79 -6.75 -4.10
N GLY A 180 -4.51 -7.12 -3.93
CA GLY A 180 -4.11 -8.50 -3.62
C GLY A 180 -4.69 -9.00 -2.30
N ALA A 181 -4.57 -8.20 -1.24
CA ALA A 181 -5.15 -8.53 0.07
C ALA A 181 -6.69 -8.59 0.01
N TYR A 182 -7.32 -7.63 -0.67
CA TYR A 182 -8.77 -7.56 -0.81
C TYR A 182 -9.32 -8.75 -1.61
N TYR A 183 -8.74 -9.04 -2.78
CA TYR A 183 -9.13 -10.17 -3.62
C TYR A 183 -9.05 -11.50 -2.86
N LEU A 184 -7.96 -11.69 -2.13
CA LEU A 184 -7.73 -12.92 -1.39
C LEU A 184 -8.73 -13.08 -0.24
N THR A 185 -9.00 -12.01 0.50
CA THR A 185 -9.82 -12.06 1.72
C THR A 185 -11.32 -11.88 1.47
N LYS A 186 -11.71 -11.52 0.25
CA LYS A 186 -13.10 -11.35 -0.17
C LYS A 186 -13.77 -12.72 -0.39
N PRO A 187 -14.89 -13.02 0.30
CA PRO A 187 -15.67 -14.22 0.06
C PRO A 187 -16.57 -14.05 -1.18
N SER A 188 -17.29 -15.12 -1.55
CA SER A 188 -18.34 -15.02 -2.58
C SER A 188 -19.43 -14.00 -2.19
N LEU A 189 -20.18 -13.51 -3.17
CA LEU A 189 -21.23 -12.50 -2.94
C LEU A 189 -22.25 -12.96 -1.90
N ASP A 190 -22.75 -14.20 -2.01
CA ASP A 190 -23.74 -14.76 -1.08
C ASP A 190 -23.27 -14.71 0.38
N ILE A 191 -21.99 -14.99 0.62
CA ILE A 191 -21.41 -14.97 1.97
C ILE A 191 -21.16 -13.53 2.40
N SER A 192 -20.69 -12.68 1.49
CA SER A 192 -20.41 -11.26 1.75
C SER A 192 -21.68 -10.56 2.26
N ASP A 193 -22.82 -10.77 1.59
CA ASP A 193 -24.10 -10.16 1.94
C ASP A 193 -24.58 -10.59 3.32
N ILE A 194 -24.44 -11.88 3.65
CA ILE A 194 -24.80 -12.43 4.96
C ILE A 194 -23.86 -11.86 6.05
N GLU A 195 -22.56 -11.81 5.80
CA GLU A 195 -21.57 -11.27 6.75
C GLU A 195 -21.80 -9.79 7.07
N VAL A 196 -22.22 -8.98 6.08
CA VAL A 196 -22.57 -7.57 6.30
C VAL A 196 -23.73 -7.45 7.30
N VAL A 197 -24.74 -8.30 7.19
CA VAL A 197 -25.88 -8.32 8.13
C VAL A 197 -25.44 -8.80 9.52
N VAL A 198 -24.62 -9.85 9.59
CA VAL A 198 -24.11 -10.42 10.85
C VAL A 198 -23.23 -9.43 11.62
N ASN A 199 -22.38 -8.68 10.92
CA ASN A 199 -21.43 -7.75 11.53
C ASN A 199 -22.05 -6.39 11.87
N ASN A 200 -23.24 -6.07 11.33
CA ASN A 200 -23.91 -4.81 11.60
C ASN A 200 -24.53 -4.78 13.01
N LYS A 201 -23.80 -4.19 13.96
CA LYS A 201 -24.25 -4.02 15.36
C LYS A 201 -25.55 -3.21 15.52
N LYS A 202 -25.98 -2.46 14.51
CA LYS A 202 -27.21 -1.65 14.51
C LYS A 202 -28.42 -2.38 13.90
N ALA A 203 -28.21 -3.56 13.30
CA ALA A 203 -29.29 -4.34 12.69
C ALA A 203 -30.22 -4.96 13.76
N ASN A 204 -31.43 -5.31 13.34
CA ASN A 204 -32.41 -5.97 14.20
C ASN A 204 -31.85 -7.33 14.69
N PRO A 205 -31.82 -7.61 16.00
CA PRO A 205 -31.29 -8.87 16.56
C PRO A 205 -31.89 -10.13 15.94
N THR A 206 -33.17 -10.12 15.56
CA THR A 206 -33.84 -11.27 14.93
C THR A 206 -33.26 -11.57 13.56
N VAL A 207 -33.11 -10.54 12.71
CA VAL A 207 -32.53 -10.66 11.36
C VAL A 207 -31.08 -11.12 11.43
N ARG A 208 -30.33 -10.64 12.43
CA ARG A 208 -28.96 -11.07 12.68
C ARG A 208 -28.88 -12.55 13.07
N SER A 209 -29.79 -13.02 13.93
CA SER A 209 -29.83 -14.43 14.32
C SER A 209 -30.21 -15.35 13.16
N GLU A 210 -31.10 -14.90 12.26
CA GLU A 210 -31.47 -15.64 11.05
C GLU A 210 -30.27 -15.74 10.09
N ALA A 211 -29.58 -14.62 9.84
CA ALA A 211 -28.36 -14.59 9.04
C ALA A 211 -27.25 -15.50 9.60
N GLU A 212 -27.08 -15.53 10.93
CA GLU A 212 -26.13 -16.43 11.60
C GLU A 212 -26.49 -17.91 11.41
N SER A 213 -27.79 -18.24 11.44
CA SER A 213 -28.26 -19.60 11.18
C SER A 213 -28.04 -20.00 9.72
N GLN A 214 -28.27 -19.09 8.77
CA GLN A 214 -28.00 -19.31 7.35
C GLN A 214 -26.51 -19.57 7.11
N LEU A 215 -25.63 -18.76 7.71
CA LEU A 215 -24.19 -18.98 7.67
C LEU A 215 -23.82 -20.35 8.26
N GLY A 216 -24.45 -20.74 9.37
CA GLY A 216 -24.24 -22.04 10.01
C GLY A 216 -24.52 -23.23 9.09
N GLU A 217 -25.62 -23.17 8.32
CA GLU A 217 -25.96 -24.23 7.36
C GLU A 217 -25.00 -24.24 6.16
N ILE A 218 -24.58 -23.08 5.65
CA ILE A 218 -23.60 -22.99 4.55
C ILE A 218 -22.27 -23.64 4.93
N TYR A 219 -21.81 -23.39 6.17
CA TYR A 219 -20.51 -23.86 6.65
C TYR A 219 -20.52 -25.28 7.24
N LYS A 220 -21.69 -25.92 7.33
CA LYS A 220 -21.88 -27.23 7.95
C LYS A 220 -21.04 -28.32 7.29
N ASP A 221 -21.04 -28.33 5.96
CA ASP A 221 -20.30 -29.28 5.12
C ASP A 221 -18.95 -28.73 4.63
N ALA A 222 -18.55 -27.54 5.11
CA ALA A 222 -17.30 -26.92 4.71
C ALA A 222 -16.10 -27.71 5.26
N PRO A 223 -15.02 -27.87 4.47
CA PRO A 223 -13.80 -28.56 4.88
C PRO A 223 -13.25 -28.01 6.20
N ARG A 224 -12.78 -28.92 7.06
CA ARG A 224 -12.13 -28.58 8.33
C ARG A 224 -10.63 -28.67 8.15
N MET A 225 -9.93 -27.60 8.47
CA MET A 225 -8.48 -27.49 8.32
C MET A 225 -7.88 -26.90 9.60
N SER A 226 -6.69 -27.38 9.98
CA SER A 226 -5.97 -26.91 11.17
C SER A 226 -4.55 -26.44 10.88
N GLU A 227 -4.01 -26.79 9.71
CA GLU A 227 -2.63 -26.48 9.34
C GLU A 227 -2.58 -25.70 8.02
N PHE A 228 -1.67 -24.73 7.93
CA PHE A 228 -1.54 -23.90 6.73
C PHE A 228 -1.13 -24.71 5.50
N MET A 229 -0.37 -25.79 5.70
CA MET A 229 0.07 -26.68 4.61
C MET A 229 -1.11 -27.36 3.91
N GLU A 230 -2.18 -27.71 4.64
CA GLU A 230 -3.38 -28.32 4.04
C GLU A 230 -4.07 -27.34 3.09
N VAL A 231 -4.09 -26.06 3.48
CA VAL A 231 -4.65 -24.97 2.68
C VAL A 231 -3.84 -24.75 1.41
N GLU A 232 -2.51 -24.66 1.54
CA GLU A 232 -1.61 -24.50 0.39
C GLU A 232 -1.69 -25.68 -0.58
N MET A 233 -1.65 -26.92 -0.08
CA MET A 233 -1.81 -28.11 -0.90
C MET A 233 -3.18 -28.18 -1.59
N GLY A 234 -4.23 -27.74 -0.90
CA GLY A 234 -5.58 -27.68 -1.45
C GLY A 234 -5.71 -26.66 -2.59
N LEU A 235 -5.02 -25.53 -2.49
CA LEU A 235 -4.95 -24.51 -3.54
C LEU A 235 -4.10 -24.97 -4.73
N ASP A 236 -2.92 -25.55 -4.47
CA ASP A 236 -2.01 -26.04 -5.53
C ASP A 236 -2.63 -27.20 -6.33
N SER A 237 -3.36 -28.09 -5.65
CA SER A 237 -4.12 -29.16 -6.30
C SER A 237 -5.40 -28.69 -7.00
N GLY A 238 -5.75 -27.40 -6.91
CA GLY A 238 -6.96 -26.82 -7.50
C GLY A 238 -8.27 -27.29 -6.85
N ARG A 239 -8.20 -27.88 -5.64
CA ARG A 239 -9.38 -28.31 -4.87
C ARG A 239 -10.13 -27.13 -4.25
N PHE A 240 -9.40 -26.07 -3.91
CA PHE A 240 -9.95 -24.84 -3.36
C PHE A 240 -9.64 -23.64 -4.24
N LYS A 241 -10.49 -22.62 -4.14
CA LYS A 241 -10.20 -21.24 -4.56
C LYS A 241 -9.98 -20.40 -3.31
N PHE A 242 -9.44 -19.20 -3.45
CA PHE A 242 -9.25 -18.29 -2.32
C PHE A 242 -10.56 -17.92 -1.61
N SER A 243 -11.65 -17.76 -2.38
CA SER A 243 -12.98 -17.48 -1.85
C SER A 243 -13.71 -18.72 -1.30
N SER A 244 -13.12 -19.92 -1.38
CA SER A 244 -13.73 -21.15 -0.85
C SER A 244 -13.86 -21.11 0.67
N ILE A 245 -15.00 -21.58 1.16
CA ILE A 245 -15.31 -21.66 2.60
C ILE A 245 -14.55 -22.80 3.27
N CYS A 246 -14.20 -22.59 4.53
CA CYS A 246 -13.62 -23.59 5.40
C CYS A 246 -13.93 -23.32 6.88
N ASN A 247 -13.79 -24.36 7.69
CA ASN A 247 -13.77 -24.27 9.14
C ASN A 247 -12.31 -24.37 9.58
N TRP A 248 -11.77 -23.29 10.14
CA TRP A 248 -10.39 -23.19 10.58
C TRP A 248 -10.28 -23.44 12.09
N TRP A 249 -9.34 -24.29 12.50
CA TRP A 249 -9.07 -24.53 13.91
C TRP A 249 -8.16 -23.46 14.48
N ILE A 250 -8.59 -22.81 15.55
CA ILE A 250 -7.76 -21.87 16.31
C ILE A 250 -7.42 -22.53 17.64
N SER A 251 -6.13 -22.78 17.88
CA SER A 251 -5.65 -23.25 19.18
C SER A 251 -5.77 -22.14 20.22
N GLY A 252 -6.48 -22.38 21.31
CA GLY A 252 -6.48 -21.47 22.45
C GLY A 252 -5.08 -21.35 23.05
N SER A 253 -4.63 -20.12 23.30
CA SER A 253 -3.39 -19.86 24.02
C SER A 253 -3.57 -20.24 25.49
N SER A 254 -2.93 -21.33 25.93
CA SER A 254 -2.82 -21.65 27.34
C SER A 254 -2.02 -20.54 28.04
N LYS A 255 -2.68 -19.78 28.93
CA LYS A 255 -1.99 -18.89 29.86
C LYS A 255 -1.00 -19.73 30.68
N GLU A 256 0.22 -19.23 30.86
CA GLU A 256 1.26 -19.88 31.68
C GLU A 256 0.69 -20.27 33.05
N GLY A 257 0.57 -21.58 33.31
CA GLY A 257 0.17 -22.12 34.62
C GLY A 257 -0.90 -23.21 34.63
N GLU A 258 -1.64 -23.44 33.55
CA GLU A 258 -2.66 -24.51 33.49
C GLU A 258 -2.25 -25.64 32.54
N THR A 259 -1.99 -26.83 33.10
CA THR A 259 -1.73 -28.08 32.36
C THR A 259 -3.02 -28.74 31.86
N ASN A 260 -3.90 -27.96 31.22
CA ASN A 260 -5.09 -28.51 30.57
C ASN A 260 -5.00 -28.31 29.06
N ALA A 261 -5.39 -29.36 28.34
CA ALA A 261 -5.37 -29.46 26.90
C ALA A 261 -5.87 -28.18 26.21
N SER A 262 -5.16 -27.76 25.17
CA SER A 262 -5.53 -26.65 24.29
C SER A 262 -7.02 -26.69 23.95
N THR A 263 -7.83 -25.86 24.60
CA THR A 263 -9.22 -25.62 24.23
C THR A 263 -9.19 -24.75 22.98
N GLY A 264 -9.19 -25.37 21.80
CA GLY A 264 -9.35 -24.66 20.55
C GLY A 264 -10.81 -24.58 20.12
N GLU A 265 -11.10 -23.66 19.22
CA GLU A 265 -12.43 -23.45 18.66
C GLU A 265 -12.37 -23.49 17.13
N TRP A 266 -13.45 -23.98 16.51
CA TRP A 266 -13.62 -23.96 15.06
C TRP A 266 -14.25 -22.64 14.62
N HIS A 267 -13.54 -21.90 13.76
CA HIS A 267 -14.02 -20.65 13.20
C HIS A 267 -14.39 -20.80 11.73
N ARG A 268 -15.56 -20.26 11.35
CA ARG A 268 -16.04 -20.23 9.96
C ARG A 268 -15.31 -19.12 9.20
N THR A 269 -14.59 -19.45 8.14
CA THR A 269 -13.78 -18.47 7.39
C THR A 269 -13.56 -18.91 5.94
N THR A 270 -12.81 -18.13 5.16
CA THR A 270 -12.39 -18.51 3.81
C THR A 270 -10.92 -18.90 3.77
N VAL A 271 -10.58 -19.74 2.80
CA VAL A 271 -9.21 -20.18 2.52
C VAL A 271 -8.26 -18.99 2.39
N GLY A 272 -8.66 -17.94 1.67
CA GLY A 272 -7.84 -16.76 1.49
C GLY A 272 -7.64 -15.92 2.76
N ARG A 273 -8.63 -15.86 3.66
CA ARG A 273 -8.46 -15.23 4.97
C ARG A 273 -7.49 -16.03 5.85
N VAL A 274 -7.55 -17.35 5.82
CA VAL A 274 -6.58 -18.21 6.52
C VAL A 274 -5.16 -17.92 6.03
N LEU A 275 -4.95 -17.89 4.71
CA LEU A 275 -3.65 -17.52 4.14
C LEU A 275 -3.20 -16.13 4.54
N PHE A 276 -4.08 -15.12 4.55
CA PHE A 276 -3.71 -13.78 4.99
C PHE A 276 -3.30 -13.75 6.48
N ASN A 277 -3.91 -14.57 7.32
CA ASN A 277 -3.52 -14.70 8.72
C ASN A 277 -2.15 -15.37 8.92
N SER A 278 -1.58 -16.03 7.90
CA SER A 278 -0.23 -16.61 8.03
C SER A 278 0.88 -15.57 8.10
N ILE A 279 0.61 -14.32 7.68
CA ILE A 279 1.56 -13.21 7.76
C ILE A 279 1.29 -12.29 8.96
N ILE A 280 0.14 -12.40 9.60
CA ILE A 280 -0.23 -11.58 10.75
C ILE A 280 0.54 -12.07 12.00
N PRO A 281 1.14 -11.16 12.79
CA PRO A 281 1.78 -11.53 14.06
C PRO A 281 0.81 -12.32 14.97
N PRO A 282 1.22 -13.47 15.52
CA PRO A 282 0.35 -14.32 16.34
C PRO A 282 -0.31 -13.61 17.52
N GLU A 283 0.32 -12.55 18.03
CA GLU A 283 -0.15 -11.73 19.14
C GLU A 283 -1.46 -10.99 18.84
N LEU A 284 -1.75 -10.67 17.57
CA LEU A 284 -3.00 -10.01 17.15
C LEU A 284 -4.17 -11.00 17.02
N GLY A 285 -3.89 -12.30 17.08
CA GLY A 285 -4.88 -13.35 16.89
C GLY A 285 -5.41 -13.43 15.45
N PHE A 286 -6.45 -14.23 15.27
CA PHE A 286 -7.04 -14.48 13.96
C PHE A 286 -8.07 -13.41 13.59
N LEU A 287 -7.90 -12.83 12.41
CA LEU A 287 -8.78 -11.79 11.88
C LEU A 287 -9.62 -12.32 10.72
N ASN A 288 -10.94 -12.24 10.86
CA ASN A 288 -11.89 -12.84 9.94
C ASN A 288 -12.81 -11.79 9.28
N HIS A 289 -12.23 -10.92 8.46
CA HIS A 289 -12.96 -9.96 7.65
C HIS A 289 -12.21 -9.67 6.34
N THR A 290 -12.85 -8.96 5.43
CA THR A 290 -12.23 -8.56 4.16
C THR A 290 -11.34 -7.33 4.37
N PHE A 291 -10.11 -7.37 3.87
CA PHE A 291 -9.11 -6.32 4.08
C PHE A 291 -9.06 -5.34 2.90
N GLY A 292 -9.67 -4.17 3.06
CA GLY A 292 -9.47 -3.01 2.20
C GLY A 292 -8.35 -2.11 2.72
N LYS A 293 -8.14 -0.97 2.04
CA LYS A 293 -7.09 0.00 2.41
C LYS A 293 -7.23 0.51 3.84
N LYS A 294 -8.46 0.72 4.30
CA LYS A 294 -8.72 1.24 5.64
C LYS A 294 -8.41 0.18 6.69
N GLU A 295 -8.93 -1.03 6.49
CA GLU A 295 -8.74 -2.17 7.39
C GLU A 295 -7.26 -2.55 7.50
N LEU A 296 -6.51 -2.51 6.40
CA LEU A 296 -5.05 -2.70 6.42
C LEU A 296 -4.33 -1.59 7.20
N GLY A 297 -4.78 -0.34 7.07
CA GLY A 297 -4.24 0.78 7.83
C GLY A 297 -4.48 0.65 9.33
N ASP A 298 -5.69 0.21 9.72
CA ASP A 298 -6.05 -0.06 11.11
C ASP A 298 -5.25 -1.26 11.65
N LEU A 299 -5.09 -2.33 10.86
CA LEU A 299 -4.27 -3.51 11.22
C LEU A 299 -2.81 -3.16 11.50
N ILE A 300 -2.20 -2.29 10.67
CA ILE A 300 -0.82 -1.85 10.88
C ILE A 300 -0.70 -1.02 12.16
N PHE A 301 -1.72 -0.22 12.46
CA PHE A 301 -1.77 0.56 13.69
C PHE A 301 -1.85 -0.36 14.92
N ASP A 302 -2.75 -1.35 14.91
CA ASP A 302 -2.91 -2.33 15.98
C ASP A 302 -1.62 -3.16 16.18
N CYS A 303 -0.99 -3.58 15.08
CA CYS A 303 0.33 -4.25 15.11
C CYS A 303 1.39 -3.39 15.81
N PHE A 304 1.42 -2.09 15.51
CA PHE A 304 2.38 -1.17 16.11
C PHE A 304 2.13 -0.95 17.60
N THR A 305 0.86 -0.85 18.02
CA THR A 305 0.52 -0.60 19.43
C THR A 305 0.69 -1.83 20.30
N ASP A 306 0.33 -3.01 19.80
CA ASP A 306 0.19 -4.21 20.62
C ASP A 306 1.46 -5.09 20.57
N VAL A 307 2.15 -5.13 19.42
CA VAL A 307 3.33 -5.98 19.21
C VAL A 307 4.62 -5.17 19.18
N GLY A 308 4.58 -3.95 18.63
CA GLY A 308 5.68 -3.00 18.63
C GLY A 308 6.37 -2.81 17.27
N LEU A 309 7.37 -1.94 17.25
CA LEU A 309 7.97 -1.41 16.01
C LEU A 309 8.66 -2.48 15.15
N SER A 310 9.52 -3.32 15.74
CA SER A 310 10.32 -4.30 14.99
C SER A 310 9.42 -5.29 14.24
N ALA A 311 8.49 -5.92 14.96
CA ALA A 311 7.52 -6.85 14.38
C ALA A 311 6.66 -6.17 13.30
N THR A 312 6.26 -4.92 13.52
CA THR A 312 5.50 -4.15 12.51
C THR A 312 6.30 -3.93 11.24
N THR A 313 7.60 -3.64 11.32
CA THR A 313 8.43 -3.45 10.12
C THR A 313 8.60 -4.74 9.32
N GLU A 314 8.76 -5.88 9.99
CA GLU A 314 8.79 -7.19 9.35
C GLU A 314 7.44 -7.54 8.71
N PHE A 315 6.35 -7.26 9.44
CA PHE A 315 4.98 -7.45 8.96
C PHE A 315 4.68 -6.62 7.72
N LEU A 316 5.14 -5.36 7.66
CA LEU A 316 4.98 -4.50 6.48
C LEU A 316 5.69 -5.07 5.25
N ASP A 317 6.91 -5.60 5.42
CA ASP A 317 7.64 -6.24 4.32
C ASP A 317 6.93 -7.52 3.85
N LEU A 318 6.44 -8.35 4.79
CA LEU A 318 5.64 -9.54 4.47
C LEU A 318 4.33 -9.17 3.76
N MET A 319 3.63 -8.15 4.23
CA MET A 319 2.38 -7.67 3.64
C MET A 319 2.59 -7.15 2.21
N LYS A 320 3.71 -6.47 1.95
CA LYS A 320 4.09 -6.04 0.61
C LYS A 320 4.34 -7.25 -0.31
N ASP A 321 5.18 -8.19 0.13
CA ASP A 321 5.51 -9.39 -0.65
C ASP A 321 4.25 -10.22 -0.95
N PHE A 322 3.40 -10.39 0.06
CA PHE A 322 2.11 -11.07 -0.02
C PHE A 322 1.15 -10.36 -0.98
N GLY A 323 0.97 -9.04 -0.81
CA GLY A 323 0.09 -8.23 -1.63
C GLY A 323 0.45 -8.31 -3.12
N PHE A 324 1.72 -8.14 -3.49
CA PHE A 324 2.15 -8.24 -4.88
C PHE A 324 1.97 -9.64 -5.47
N ARG A 325 2.29 -10.68 -4.70
CA ARG A 325 2.13 -12.07 -5.13
C ARG A 325 0.66 -12.37 -5.46
N TYR A 326 -0.24 -12.08 -4.53
CA TYR A 326 -1.65 -12.42 -4.71
C TYR A 326 -2.40 -11.45 -5.63
N ALA A 327 -1.94 -10.21 -5.78
CA ALA A 327 -2.43 -9.33 -6.85
C ALA A 327 -2.14 -9.91 -8.24
N THR A 328 -0.93 -10.45 -8.44
CA THR A 328 -0.54 -11.10 -9.69
C THR A 328 -1.33 -12.38 -9.92
N MET A 329 -1.46 -13.24 -8.90
CA MET A 329 -2.24 -14.48 -8.99
C MET A 329 -3.74 -14.23 -9.19
N GLY A 330 -4.27 -13.12 -8.68
CA GLY A 330 -5.66 -12.73 -8.88
C GLY A 330 -5.99 -12.34 -10.32
N GLY A 331 -4.98 -12.04 -11.14
CA GLY A 331 -5.16 -11.79 -12.57
C GLY A 331 -6.10 -10.62 -12.88
N VAL A 332 -6.20 -9.65 -11.96
CA VAL A 332 -7.12 -8.52 -12.08
C VAL A 332 -6.70 -7.67 -13.27
N SER A 333 -7.57 -7.63 -14.28
CA SER A 333 -7.39 -6.84 -15.50
C SER A 333 -8.66 -6.03 -15.76
N VAL A 334 -8.55 -4.95 -16.51
CA VAL A 334 -9.71 -4.11 -16.87
C VAL A 334 -9.89 -4.15 -18.38
N GLY A 335 -10.98 -4.78 -18.81
CA GLY A 335 -11.45 -4.79 -20.18
C GLY A 335 -12.67 -3.88 -20.36
N ILE A 336 -13.00 -3.58 -21.62
CA ILE A 336 -14.22 -2.84 -21.96
C ILE A 336 -15.50 -3.62 -21.54
N ALA A 337 -15.41 -4.94 -21.48
CA ALA A 337 -16.52 -5.80 -21.05
C ALA A 337 -16.81 -5.71 -19.54
N ASP A 338 -15.82 -5.29 -18.73
CA ASP A 338 -16.00 -5.13 -17.28
C ASP A 338 -16.75 -3.82 -16.95
N LEU A 339 -16.86 -2.90 -17.92
CA LEU A 339 -17.61 -1.65 -17.81
C LEU A 339 -19.08 -1.88 -18.21
N GLU A 340 -19.82 -2.53 -17.33
CA GLU A 340 -21.24 -2.80 -17.55
C GLU A 340 -22.10 -1.55 -17.34
N VAL A 341 -22.77 -1.12 -18.42
CA VAL A 341 -23.70 0.01 -18.36
C VAL A 341 -25.06 -0.47 -17.83
N PRO A 342 -25.68 0.23 -16.87
CA PRO A 342 -27.00 -0.12 -16.36
C PRO A 342 -28.10 0.08 -17.41
N ASP A 343 -29.07 -0.84 -17.44
CA ASP A 343 -30.18 -0.81 -18.40
C ASP A 343 -31.13 0.37 -18.10
N GLU A 344 -31.24 0.72 -16.82
CA GLU A 344 -32.04 1.81 -16.26
C GLU A 344 -31.54 3.20 -16.73
N LYS A 345 -30.30 3.31 -17.22
CA LYS A 345 -29.71 4.58 -17.67
C LYS A 345 -30.60 5.33 -18.65
N SER A 346 -31.18 4.62 -19.61
CA SER A 346 -32.01 5.22 -20.66
C SER A 346 -33.30 5.81 -20.08
N GLU A 347 -33.86 5.16 -19.07
CA GLU A 347 -35.07 5.60 -18.39
C GLU A 347 -34.80 6.82 -17.52
N ILE A 348 -33.72 6.80 -16.71
CA ILE A 348 -33.32 7.92 -15.87
C ILE A 348 -33.08 9.19 -16.71
N LEU A 349 -32.37 9.06 -17.84
CA LEU A 349 -32.11 10.18 -18.74
C LEU A 349 -33.39 10.71 -19.42
N ARG A 350 -34.33 9.83 -19.73
CA ARG A 350 -35.64 10.22 -20.29
C ARG A 350 -36.43 11.02 -19.26
N GLU A 351 -36.53 10.53 -18.02
CA GLU A 351 -37.25 11.22 -16.94
C GLU A 351 -36.66 12.60 -16.65
N ALA A 352 -35.33 12.69 -16.56
CA ALA A 352 -34.63 13.96 -16.38
C ALA A 352 -34.90 14.94 -17.54
N SER A 353 -34.87 14.44 -18.78
CA SER A 353 -35.14 15.25 -19.98
C SER A 353 -36.58 15.77 -20.02
N GLU A 354 -37.56 14.94 -19.63
CA GLU A 354 -38.96 15.33 -19.52
C GLU A 354 -39.18 16.39 -18.43
N GLN A 355 -38.52 16.26 -17.27
CA GLN A 355 -38.57 17.27 -16.21
C GLN A 355 -37.98 18.61 -16.67
N VAL A 356 -36.82 18.58 -17.34
CA VAL A 356 -36.18 19.78 -17.90
C VAL A 356 -37.08 20.45 -18.95
N ALA A 357 -37.75 19.68 -19.80
CA ALA A 357 -38.72 20.20 -20.78
C ALA A 357 -39.87 20.93 -20.09
N ARG A 358 -40.43 20.37 -19.00
CA ARG A 358 -41.49 21.03 -18.21
C ARG A 358 -41.02 22.36 -17.61
N PHE A 359 -39.77 22.44 -17.14
CA PHE A 359 -39.22 23.71 -16.64
C PHE A 359 -38.99 24.73 -17.76
N GLN A 360 -38.60 24.27 -18.95
CA GLN A 360 -38.44 25.14 -20.12
C GLN A 360 -39.80 25.70 -20.59
N GLU A 361 -40.85 24.88 -20.60
CA GLU A 361 -42.22 25.30 -20.88
C GLU A 361 -42.72 26.31 -19.83
N ALA A 362 -42.56 26.00 -18.55
CA ALA A 362 -42.94 26.90 -17.45
C ALA A 362 -42.24 28.26 -17.52
N TYR A 363 -40.97 28.29 -17.94
CA TYR A 363 -40.23 29.53 -18.19
C TYR A 363 -40.81 30.30 -19.38
N THR A 364 -41.11 29.62 -20.48
CA THR A 364 -41.66 30.22 -21.69
C THR A 364 -43.06 30.80 -21.45
N SER A 365 -43.87 30.14 -20.62
CA SER A 365 -45.18 30.62 -20.18
C SER A 365 -45.12 31.70 -19.08
N GLY A 366 -43.92 32.05 -18.59
CA GLY A 366 -43.71 33.12 -17.61
C GLY A 366 -43.97 32.75 -16.14
N TYR A 367 -44.13 31.46 -15.81
CA TYR A 367 -44.38 31.00 -14.43
C TYR A 367 -43.13 30.99 -13.54
N ILE A 368 -41.93 30.89 -14.12
CA ILE A 368 -40.66 30.87 -13.38
C ILE A 368 -39.65 31.84 -13.98
N SER A 369 -38.71 32.32 -13.16
CA SER A 369 -37.60 33.16 -13.62
C SER A 369 -36.47 32.34 -14.27
N ASN A 370 -35.59 32.99 -15.04
CA ASN A 370 -34.45 32.29 -15.64
C ASN A 370 -33.46 31.75 -14.58
N GLY A 371 -33.31 32.44 -13.44
CA GLY A 371 -32.47 31.97 -12.34
C GLY A 371 -33.03 30.69 -11.70
N GLU A 372 -34.34 30.65 -11.46
CA GLU A 372 -35.02 29.45 -10.94
C GLU A 372 -34.98 28.29 -11.94
N ARG A 373 -35.19 28.58 -13.24
CA ARG A 373 -35.03 27.58 -14.31
C ARG A 373 -33.63 26.98 -14.28
N TYR A 374 -32.59 27.83 -14.26
CA TYR A 374 -31.20 27.38 -14.25
C TYR A 374 -30.89 26.47 -13.05
N ASN A 375 -31.30 26.88 -11.85
CA ASN A 375 -31.09 26.09 -10.63
C ASN A 375 -31.83 24.76 -10.68
N LYS A 376 -33.11 24.75 -11.11
CA LYS A 376 -33.91 23.52 -11.24
C LYS A 376 -33.33 22.55 -12.28
N VAL A 377 -32.81 23.07 -13.39
CA VAL A 377 -32.15 22.25 -14.41
C VAL A 377 -30.86 21.62 -13.87
N ILE A 378 -30.02 22.38 -13.16
CA ILE A 378 -28.82 21.84 -12.50
C ILE A 378 -29.20 20.75 -11.51
N ASP A 379 -30.18 21.00 -10.67
CA ASP A 379 -30.63 20.06 -9.63
C ASP A 379 -31.11 18.74 -10.26
N THR A 380 -31.92 18.83 -11.31
CA THR A 380 -32.40 17.66 -12.06
C THR A 380 -31.27 16.84 -12.66
N TRP A 381 -30.32 17.48 -13.34
CA TRP A 381 -29.18 16.77 -13.91
C TRP A 381 -28.22 16.22 -12.86
N THR A 382 -28.09 16.88 -11.72
CA THR A 382 -27.29 16.39 -10.58
C THR A 382 -27.92 15.14 -9.99
N HIS A 383 -29.23 15.14 -9.76
CA HIS A 383 -29.99 13.97 -9.33
C HIS A 383 -29.87 12.82 -10.33
N ALA A 384 -30.14 13.07 -11.61
CA ALA A 384 -30.03 12.05 -12.65
C ALA A 384 -28.61 11.45 -12.74
N ASN A 385 -27.57 12.27 -12.59
CA ASN A 385 -26.18 11.78 -12.57
C ASN A 385 -25.92 10.86 -11.37
N ASN A 386 -26.41 11.22 -10.19
CA ASN A 386 -26.28 10.40 -8.98
C ASN A 386 -27.04 9.07 -9.12
N ASP A 387 -28.26 9.10 -9.65
CA ASP A 387 -29.10 7.91 -9.85
C ASP A 387 -28.47 6.94 -10.86
N VAL A 388 -27.90 7.46 -11.96
CA VAL A 388 -27.15 6.64 -12.92
C VAL A 388 -25.91 6.02 -12.26
N ALA A 389 -25.19 6.79 -11.45
CA ALA A 389 -24.02 6.29 -10.73
C ALA A 389 -24.40 5.19 -9.71
N ASP A 390 -25.49 5.35 -8.97
CA ASP A 390 -25.99 4.33 -8.03
C ASP A 390 -26.41 3.04 -8.76
N ALA A 391 -27.15 3.17 -9.87
CA ALA A 391 -27.55 2.02 -10.69
C ALA A 391 -26.33 1.27 -11.25
N MET A 392 -25.31 2.00 -11.71
CA MET A 392 -24.09 1.41 -12.23
C MET A 392 -23.29 0.69 -11.15
N VAL A 393 -23.10 1.30 -9.97
CA VAL A 393 -22.41 0.66 -8.83
C VAL A 393 -23.14 -0.61 -8.41
N GLY A 394 -24.48 -0.57 -8.30
CA GLY A 394 -25.28 -1.74 -7.94
C GLY A 394 -25.20 -2.88 -8.95
N ARG A 395 -25.05 -2.56 -10.24
CA ARG A 395 -24.84 -3.57 -11.29
C ARG A 395 -23.43 -4.18 -11.21
N LEU A 396 -22.41 -3.34 -11.10
CA LEU A 396 -21.02 -3.77 -11.01
C LEU A 396 -20.73 -4.59 -9.74
N GLU A 397 -21.43 -4.29 -8.64
CA GLU A 397 -21.37 -5.06 -7.39
C GLU A 397 -21.79 -6.52 -7.56
N ARG A 398 -22.77 -6.78 -8.43
CA ARG A 398 -23.28 -8.14 -8.68
C ARG A 398 -22.61 -8.82 -9.87
N SER A 399 -21.91 -8.06 -10.71
CA SER A 399 -21.15 -8.57 -11.83
C SER A 399 -20.02 -9.51 -11.36
N GLN A 400 -19.84 -10.62 -12.07
CA GLN A 400 -18.83 -11.64 -11.78
C GLN A 400 -18.84 -12.12 -10.30
N GLU A 401 -20.04 -12.32 -9.71
CA GLU A 401 -20.19 -12.72 -8.29
C GLU A 401 -19.50 -11.73 -7.31
N GLY A 402 -19.50 -10.44 -7.67
CA GLY A 402 -18.84 -9.37 -6.93
C GLY A 402 -17.32 -9.34 -7.08
N PHE A 403 -16.77 -10.00 -8.10
CA PHE A 403 -15.35 -9.93 -8.46
C PHE A 403 -15.09 -9.09 -9.72
N ASN A 404 -16.03 -8.22 -10.09
CA ASN A 404 -15.78 -7.25 -11.16
C ASN A 404 -14.53 -6.39 -10.83
N PRO A 405 -13.52 -6.35 -11.71
CA PRO A 405 -12.26 -5.65 -11.46
C PRO A 405 -12.40 -4.16 -11.14
N VAL A 406 -13.29 -3.46 -11.84
CA VAL A 406 -13.51 -2.02 -11.68
C VAL A 406 -14.17 -1.74 -10.33
N TYR A 407 -15.19 -2.54 -9.99
CA TYR A 407 -15.84 -2.47 -8.68
C TYR A 407 -14.85 -2.72 -7.55
N MET A 408 -14.07 -3.80 -7.64
CA MET A 408 -13.06 -4.17 -6.64
C MET A 408 -12.00 -3.08 -6.42
N MET A 409 -11.50 -2.45 -7.48
CA MET A 409 -10.49 -1.38 -7.36
C MET A 409 -11.01 -0.21 -6.52
N MET A 410 -12.28 0.16 -6.69
CA MET A 410 -12.92 1.22 -5.91
C MET A 410 -13.23 0.78 -4.49
N THR A 411 -13.93 -0.34 -4.30
CA THR A 411 -14.43 -0.74 -2.96
C THR A 411 -13.31 -1.15 -2.02
N SER A 412 -12.23 -1.72 -2.55
CA SER A 412 -11.00 -1.98 -1.78
C SER A 412 -10.28 -0.70 -1.36
N GLY A 413 -10.57 0.44 -1.99
CA GLY A 413 -9.85 1.70 -1.79
C GLY A 413 -8.45 1.72 -2.42
N ALA A 414 -8.14 0.77 -3.30
CA ALA A 414 -6.86 0.68 -3.98
C ALA A 414 -6.67 1.82 -4.99
N ARG A 415 -7.66 2.04 -5.87
CA ARG A 415 -7.66 3.11 -6.88
C ARG A 415 -9.07 3.35 -7.40
N GLY A 416 -9.40 4.63 -7.61
CA GLY A 416 -10.70 5.03 -8.13
C GLY A 416 -11.61 5.59 -7.05
N ASN A 417 -12.58 6.40 -7.45
CA ASN A 417 -13.70 6.84 -6.63
C ASN A 417 -15.01 6.63 -7.41
N ARG A 418 -16.14 6.78 -6.71
CA ARG A 418 -17.46 6.67 -7.32
C ARG A 418 -17.68 7.67 -8.47
N ASP A 419 -17.06 8.84 -8.41
CA ASP A 419 -17.25 9.89 -9.42
C ASP A 419 -16.46 9.62 -10.73
N GLN A 420 -15.41 8.80 -10.68
CA GLN A 420 -14.61 8.40 -11.85
C GLN A 420 -15.22 7.20 -12.57
N MET A 421 -15.99 6.41 -11.84
CA MET A 421 -16.81 5.33 -12.38
C MET A 421 -18.00 5.96 -13.08
#